data_AF-A0A4Q7ABP9-F1
#
_entry.id   AF-A0A4Q7ABP9-F1
#
_cell.length_a   1.000
_cell.length_b   1.000
_cell.length_c   1.000
_cell.angle_alpha   90.00
_cell.angle_beta   90.00
_cell.angle_gamma   90.00
#
_symmetry.space_group_name_H-M   'P 1'
#
loop_
_entity.id
_entity.type
_entity.pdbx_description
1 polymer ?
#
loop_
_entity_poly.entity_id
_entity_poly.type
_entity_poly.pdbx_seq_one_letter_code
_entity_poly.pdbx_strand_id
1 'polypeptide(L)'
;MENQNKIFALVDINNCYVSCERVFNPSLNNKPVIVLSNNDGCTVARSQEAKDLGIKMGVPVFQLKDLIEQHNITVLSSNYALY
;
A
#
# COMPACT_ATOMS: atom_id res chain seq x y z
N MET A 1 2.00 6.82 -45.96
CA MET A 1 1.61 7.39 -44.67
C MET A 1 2.75 7.09 -43.71
N GLU A 2 3.42 8.12 -43.21
CA GLU A 2 4.58 7.96 -42.32
C GLU A 2 4.21 7.15 -41.08
N ASN A 3 4.97 6.09 -40.84
CA ASN A 3 4.87 5.30 -39.63
C ASN A 3 5.56 6.11 -38.52
N GLN A 4 4.78 6.92 -37.80
CA GLN A 4 5.30 7.68 -36.66
C GLN A 4 5.82 6.70 -35.60
N ASN A 5 7.12 6.77 -35.28
CA ASN A 5 7.72 6.06 -34.15
C ASN A 5 7.14 6.63 -32.84
N LYS A 6 6.03 6.06 -32.36
CA LYS A 6 5.42 6.44 -31.09
C LYS A 6 6.18 5.81 -29.93
N ILE A 7 6.54 6.63 -28.94
CA ILE A 7 7.14 6.20 -27.68
C ILE A 7 6.05 6.20 -26.61
N PHE A 8 5.97 5.13 -25.84
CA PHE A 8 5.08 5.00 -24.68
C PHE A 8 5.93 4.89 -23.40
N ALA A 9 5.52 5.59 -22.36
CA ALA A 9 6.11 5.49 -21.03
C ALA A 9 5.02 5.16 -20.00
N LEU A 10 5.32 4.25 -19.08
CA LEU A 10 4.48 3.92 -17.93
C LEU A 10 5.17 4.41 -16.66
N VAL A 11 4.43 5.16 -15.84
CA VAL A 11 4.89 5.61 -14.52
C VAL A 11 3.99 4.98 -13.47
N ASP A 12 4.59 4.24 -12.55
CA ASP A 12 3.91 3.56 -11.45
C ASP A 12 4.65 3.85 -10.14
N ILE A 13 3.90 4.17 -9.09
CA ILE A 13 4.45 4.51 -7.78
C ILE A 13 4.46 3.26 -6.90
N ASN A 14 5.67 2.86 -6.51
CA ASN A 14 5.86 1.77 -5.55
C ASN A 14 5.13 2.04 -4.24
N ASN A 15 4.26 1.12 -3.85
CA ASN A 15 3.51 1.14 -2.59
C ASN A 15 2.74 2.46 -2.38
N CYS A 16 2.20 3.06 -3.45
CA CYS A 16 1.67 4.42 -3.53
C CYS A 16 1.13 5.00 -2.21
N TYR A 17 0.01 4.49 -1.67
CA TYR A 17 -0.60 5.10 -0.47
C TYR A 17 0.29 5.00 0.77
N VAL A 18 0.99 3.89 0.96
CA VAL A 18 1.96 3.75 2.07
C VAL A 18 3.13 4.71 1.91
N SER A 19 3.58 4.92 0.67
CA SER A 19 4.64 5.89 0.38
C SER A 19 4.18 7.32 0.67
N CYS A 20 2.94 7.68 0.34
CA CYS A 20 2.37 8.97 0.73
C CYS A 20 2.28 9.12 2.26
N GLU A 21 1.77 8.12 2.99
CA GLU A 21 1.73 8.15 4.45
C GLU A 21 3.13 8.35 5.06
N ARG A 22 4.17 7.71 4.51
CA ARG A 22 5.56 7.85 4.97
C ARG A 22 6.14 9.24 4.75
N VAL A 23 5.69 9.97 3.72
CA VAL A 23 6.13 11.36 3.48
C VAL A 23 5.69 12.27 4.64
N PHE A 24 4.45 12.09 5.13
CA PHE A 24 3.89 12.90 6.21
C PHE A 24 4.15 12.33 7.59
N ASN A 25 4.44 11.04 7.70
CA ASN A 25 4.83 10.37 8.93
C ASN A 25 6.07 9.47 8.70
N PRO A 26 7.28 10.05 8.76
CA PRO A 26 8.52 9.29 8.56
C PRO A 26 8.77 8.17 9.58
N SER A 27 8.04 8.15 10.71
CA SER A 27 8.12 7.06 11.67
C SER A 27 7.60 5.72 11.13
N LEU A 28 6.91 5.72 9.98
CA LEU A 28 6.41 4.55 9.26
C LEU A 28 7.45 3.90 8.34
N ASN A 29 8.62 4.51 8.17
CA ASN A 29 9.71 3.96 7.38
C ASN A 29 10.26 2.67 8.02
N ASN A 30 10.61 1.68 7.19
CA ASN A 30 11.16 0.39 7.61
C ASN A 30 10.23 -0.43 8.53
N LYS A 31 8.92 -0.16 8.49
CA LYS A 31 7.89 -0.87 9.27
C LYS A 31 6.86 -1.53 8.35
N PRO A 32 6.29 -2.67 8.76
CA PRO A 32 5.15 -3.25 8.08
C PRO A 32 3.93 -2.36 8.24
N VAL A 33 3.50 -1.74 7.14
CA VAL A 33 2.31 -0.90 7.04
C VAL A 33 1.36 -1.43 5.97
N ILE A 34 0.08 -1.41 6.28
CA ILE A 34 -1.02 -1.60 5.32
C ILE A 34 -1.98 -0.40 5.37
N VAL A 35 -2.52 -0.04 4.21
CA VAL A 35 -3.61 0.94 4.08
C VAL A 35 -4.85 0.20 3.62
N LEU A 36 -5.97 0.47 4.28
CA LEU A 36 -7.25 -0.19 4.06
C LEU A 36 -8.17 0.63 3.13
N SER A 37 -9.12 -0.03 2.48
CA SER A 37 -10.15 0.59 1.64
C SER A 37 -11.09 1.49 2.45
N ASN A 38 -12.02 2.17 1.77
CA ASN A 38 -13.22 2.72 2.40
C ASN A 38 -13.85 1.73 3.39
N ASN A 39 -14.26 2.24 4.54
CA ASN A 39 -14.81 1.48 5.67
C ASN A 39 -13.90 0.36 6.19
N ASP A 40 -12.58 0.45 5.96
CA ASP A 40 -11.57 -0.44 6.52
C ASP A 40 -11.76 -1.94 6.20
N GLY A 41 -12.41 -2.24 5.07
CA GLY A 41 -12.75 -3.62 4.70
C GLY A 41 -11.55 -4.44 4.24
N CYS A 42 -10.80 -3.93 3.26
CA CYS A 42 -9.75 -4.69 2.58
C CYS A 42 -8.43 -3.93 2.49
N THR A 43 -7.32 -4.66 2.45
CA THR A 43 -5.99 -4.08 2.24
C THR A 43 -5.81 -3.60 0.80
N VAL A 44 -5.67 -2.29 0.59
CA VAL A 44 -5.52 -1.66 -0.74
C VAL A 44 -4.12 -1.12 -1.02
N ALA A 45 -3.28 -0.96 0.00
CA ALA A 45 -1.85 -0.73 -0.20
C ALA A 45 -1.04 -1.39 0.90
N ARG A 46 0.21 -1.73 0.57
CA ARG A 46 1.11 -2.52 1.43
C ARG A 46 2.52 -1.99 1.26
N SER A 47 3.20 -1.77 2.37
CA SER A 47 4.65 -1.60 2.44
C SER A 47 5.37 -2.82 1.87
N GLN A 48 6.67 -2.70 1.54
CA GLN A 48 7.44 -3.86 1.09
C GLN A 48 7.54 -4.90 2.20
N GLU A 49 7.75 -4.43 3.43
CA GLU A 49 7.82 -5.19 4.66
C GLU A 49 6.54 -6.02 4.88
N ALA A 50 5.35 -5.43 4.63
CA ALA A 50 4.08 -6.16 4.70
C ALA A 50 3.92 -7.18 3.55
N LYS A 51 4.45 -6.90 2.36
CA LYS A 51 4.45 -7.87 1.24
C LYS A 51 5.35 -9.07 1.56
N ASP A 52 6.49 -8.84 2.19
CA ASP A 52 7.45 -9.88 2.56
C ASP A 52 6.88 -10.83 3.63
N LEU A 53 5.93 -10.34 4.46
CA LEU A 53 5.12 -11.16 5.38
C LEU A 53 4.00 -11.96 4.68
N GLY A 54 3.90 -11.89 3.35
CA GLY A 54 2.93 -12.64 2.57
C GLY A 54 1.54 -11.99 2.47
N ILE A 55 1.36 -10.75 2.92
CA ILE A 55 0.06 -10.06 2.82
C ILE A 55 -0.25 -9.77 1.34
N LYS A 56 -1.31 -10.38 0.83
CA LYS A 56 -1.76 -10.22 -0.55
C LYS A 56 -2.60 -8.95 -0.73
N MET A 57 -2.70 -8.49 -1.98
CA MET A 57 -3.57 -7.36 -2.33
C MET A 57 -5.03 -7.74 -2.13
N GLY A 58 -5.85 -6.82 -1.63
CA GLY A 58 -7.30 -6.99 -1.54
C GLY A 58 -7.75 -7.97 -0.46
N VAL A 59 -6.86 -8.47 0.39
CA VAL A 59 -7.23 -9.37 1.48
C VAL A 59 -8.08 -8.59 2.50
N PRO A 60 -9.24 -9.13 2.91
CA PRO A 60 -10.05 -8.54 3.96
C PRO A 60 -9.28 -8.46 5.28
N VAL A 61 -9.32 -7.31 5.96
CA VAL A 61 -8.50 -7.07 7.16
C VAL A 61 -8.80 -8.07 8.28
N PHE A 62 -10.05 -8.55 8.39
CA PHE A 62 -10.42 -9.51 9.43
C PHE A 62 -9.68 -10.85 9.30
N GLN A 63 -9.21 -11.21 8.11
CA GLN A 63 -8.42 -12.42 7.87
C GLN A 63 -6.95 -12.24 8.27
N LEU A 64 -6.52 -11.00 8.51
CA LEU A 64 -5.13 -10.66 8.82
C LEU A 64 -4.90 -10.40 10.33
N LYS A 65 -5.92 -10.53 11.18
CA LYS A 65 -5.86 -10.15 12.61
C LYS A 65 -4.65 -10.76 13.33
N ASP A 66 -4.49 -12.08 13.26
CA ASP A 66 -3.40 -12.78 13.93
C ASP A 66 -2.03 -12.33 13.41
N LEU A 67 -1.91 -12.12 12.09
CA LEU A 67 -0.68 -11.67 11.46
C LEU A 67 -0.33 -10.21 11.83
N ILE A 68 -1.36 -9.35 11.93
CA ILE A 68 -1.23 -7.95 12.34
C ILE A 68 -0.67 -7.89 13.76
N GLU A 69 -1.25 -8.68 14.68
CA GLU A 69 -0.79 -8.74 16.07
C GLU A 69 0.61 -9.34 16.17
N GLN A 70 0.87 -10.48 15.50
CA GLN A 70 2.15 -11.18 15.55
C GLN A 70 3.33 -10.32 15.07
N HIS A 71 3.13 -9.53 14.03
CA HIS A 71 4.21 -8.72 13.42
C HIS A 71 4.11 -7.23 13.72
N ASN A 72 3.19 -6.84 14.62
CA ASN A 72 2.94 -5.45 14.99
C ASN A 72 2.74 -4.54 13.77
N ILE A 73 1.88 -4.97 12.84
CA ILE A 73 1.63 -4.30 11.56
C ILE A 73 0.83 -3.03 11.80
N THR A 74 1.32 -1.91 11.28
CA THR A 74 0.57 -0.65 11.33
C THR A 74 -0.56 -0.69 10.31
N VAL A 75 -1.78 -0.47 10.77
CA VAL A 75 -2.99 -0.47 9.95
C VAL A 75 -3.54 0.95 9.89
N LEU A 76 -3.71 1.47 8.69
CA LEU A 76 -4.22 2.82 8.44
C LEU A 76 -5.48 2.77 7.57
N SER A 77 -6.47 3.61 7.87
CA SER A 77 -7.57 3.89 6.94
C SER A 77 -7.06 4.72 5.76
N SER A 78 -7.68 4.57 4.58
CA SER A 78 -7.33 5.40 3.42
C SER A 78 -7.61 6.90 3.67
N ASN A 79 -6.66 7.74 3.29
CA ASN A 79 -6.77 9.19 3.28
C ASN A 79 -6.74 9.77 1.85
N TYR A 80 -7.88 9.77 1.16
CA TYR A 80 -7.98 10.24 -0.24
C TYR A 80 -7.80 11.75 -0.43
N ALA A 81 -7.74 12.53 0.65
CA ALA A 81 -7.35 13.94 0.53
C ALA A 81 -5.82 14.09 0.42
N LEU A 82 -5.08 13.07 0.89
CA LEU A 82 -3.61 13.04 0.89
C LEU A 82 -3.01 12.47 -0.40
N TYR A 83 -3.72 11.56 -1.06
CA TYR A 83 -3.34 10.89 -2.31
C TYR A 83 -4.46 11.00 -3.33
#